data_AF-A0A9P0K2S1-F1
#
_entry.id   AF-A0A9P0K2S1-F1
#
_cell.length_a   1.000
_cell.length_b   1.000
_cell.length_c   1.000
_cell.angle_alpha   90.00
_cell.angle_beta   90.00
_cell.angle_gamma   90.00
#
_symmetry.space_group_name_H-M   'P 1'
#
loop_
_entity.id
_entity.type
_entity.pdbx_description
1 polymer ?
#
loop_
_entity_poly.entity_id
_entity_poly.type
_entity_poly.pdbx_seq_one_letter_code
_entity_poly.pdbx_strand_id
1 'polypeptide(L)'
;MLNMRNRKRTSERGKTPAHIMLRAAREVKLNNKSIRGAGTDYDIPERTLRRFLQKVTDEELYGTNELPTTAVGYIKNRQVFSDDQEKQLEEYILKAADVYFGLSPKQIRIFAYEWAVSLKIKFPDSWNTNKCAGQDWFTYFIKRHAGLSIRTPEATSLARASISTV
;
A
#
# COMPACT_ATOMS: atom_id res chain seq x y z
N MET A 1 2.35 -22.38 0.54
CA MET A 1 3.18 -21.15 0.68
C MET A 1 2.75 -20.13 -0.36
N LEU A 2 2.54 -18.87 0.03
CA LEU A 2 2.27 -17.79 -0.93
C LEU A 2 3.57 -17.43 -1.64
N ASN A 3 3.68 -17.71 -2.93
CA ASN A 3 4.88 -17.40 -3.69
C ASN A 3 4.95 -15.88 -3.93
N MET A 4 5.74 -15.18 -3.11
CA MET A 4 5.80 -13.72 -3.07
C MET A 4 6.81 -13.21 -4.09
N ARG A 5 6.36 -12.35 -5.02
CA ARG A 5 7.25 -11.68 -5.99
C ARG A 5 8.14 -10.66 -5.26
N ASN A 6 9.33 -11.08 -4.83
CA ASN A 6 10.32 -10.20 -4.21
C ASN A 6 11.23 -9.56 -5.26
N ARG A 7 10.68 -8.64 -6.07
CA ARG A 7 11.49 -7.86 -7.02
C ARG A 7 12.21 -6.75 -6.26
N LYS A 8 13.53 -6.87 -6.10
CA LYS A 8 14.36 -5.75 -5.64
C LYS A 8 14.25 -4.60 -6.64
N ARG A 9 14.08 -3.39 -6.12
CA ARG A 9 14.01 -2.18 -6.94
C ARG A 9 15.35 -1.98 -7.64
N THR A 10 15.30 -1.76 -8.96
CA THR A 10 16.49 -1.52 -9.77
C THR A 10 16.67 -0.04 -10.13
N SER A 11 15.66 0.81 -9.91
CA SER A 11 15.69 2.22 -10.28
C SER A 11 15.86 3.14 -9.07
N GLU A 12 16.73 4.12 -9.22
CA GLU A 12 16.96 5.19 -8.23
C GLU A 12 15.97 6.36 -8.36
N ARG A 13 15.12 6.34 -9.40
CA ARG A 13 14.16 7.43 -9.73
C ARG A 13 13.13 7.63 -8.64
N GLY A 14 12.77 8.87 -8.30
CA GLY A 14 11.69 9.16 -7.34
C GLY A 14 12.07 8.94 -5.88
N LYS A 15 13.33 9.21 -5.54
CA LYS A 15 13.85 9.24 -4.16
C LYS A 15 13.83 10.64 -3.54
N THR A 16 13.55 11.68 -4.33
CA THR A 16 13.47 13.06 -3.85
C THR A 16 12.47 13.17 -2.70
N PRO A 17 12.91 13.60 -1.49
CA PRO A 17 12.01 13.80 -0.37
C PRO A 17 10.94 14.86 -0.66
N ALA A 18 9.76 14.69 -0.09
CA ALA A 18 8.61 15.55 -0.39
C ALA A 18 8.88 17.04 -0.04
N HIS A 19 9.55 17.30 1.09
CA HIS A 19 9.93 18.67 1.49
C HIS A 19 10.93 19.33 0.52
N ILE A 20 11.89 18.56 -0.02
CA ILE A 20 12.85 19.07 -1.03
C ILE A 20 12.12 19.43 -2.32
N MET A 21 11.17 18.59 -2.75
CA MET A 21 10.34 18.87 -3.92
C MET A 21 9.53 20.17 -3.75
N LEU A 22 8.95 20.39 -2.55
CA LEU A 22 8.19 21.59 -2.24
C LEU A 22 9.07 22.84 -2.20
N ARG A 23 10.26 22.77 -1.59
CA ARG A 23 11.24 23.87 -1.59
C ARG A 23 11.64 24.26 -3.01
N ALA A 24 11.98 23.29 -3.85
CA ALA A 24 12.31 23.55 -5.26
C ALA A 24 11.12 24.17 -6.03
N ALA A 25 9.89 23.76 -5.72
CA ALA A 25 8.70 24.34 -6.33
C ALA A 25 8.48 25.80 -5.92
N ARG A 26 8.70 26.13 -4.64
CA ARG A 26 8.63 27.51 -4.12
C ARG A 26 9.67 28.40 -4.80
N GLU A 27 10.91 27.94 -4.97
CA GLU A 27 11.95 28.70 -5.69
C GLU A 27 11.54 29.03 -7.13
N VAL A 28 10.91 28.09 -7.83
CA VAL A 28 10.45 28.33 -9.21
C VAL A 28 9.28 29.32 -9.26
N LYS A 29 8.30 29.15 -8.36
CA LYS A 29 7.03 29.90 -8.42
C LYS A 29 7.08 31.26 -7.73
N LEU A 30 7.82 31.38 -6.64
CA LEU A 30 7.89 32.59 -5.81
C LEU A 30 9.12 33.43 -6.15
N ASN A 31 10.25 32.79 -6.43
CA ASN A 31 11.52 33.48 -6.69
C ASN A 31 11.85 33.57 -8.20
N ASN A 32 10.89 33.23 -9.08
CA ASN A 32 11.03 33.23 -10.54
C ASN A 32 12.26 32.46 -11.07
N LYS A 33 12.73 31.46 -10.33
CA LYS A 33 13.87 30.64 -10.75
C LYS A 33 13.48 29.74 -11.90
N SER A 34 14.39 29.54 -12.87
CA SER A 34 14.12 28.60 -13.95
C SER A 34 13.97 27.17 -13.40
N ILE A 35 13.06 26.38 -13.99
CA ILE A 35 12.84 24.97 -13.60
C ILE A 35 14.15 24.17 -13.66
N ARG A 36 15.00 24.45 -14.66
CA ARG A 36 16.32 23.81 -14.77
C ARG A 36 17.26 24.22 -13.67
N GLY A 37 17.32 25.52 -13.32
CA GLY A 37 18.17 26.02 -12.23
C GLY A 37 17.77 25.41 -10.89
N ALA A 38 16.49 25.43 -10.55
CA ALA A 38 15.99 24.76 -9.35
C ALA A 38 16.23 23.24 -9.40
N GLY A 39 16.07 22.61 -10.57
CA GLY A 39 16.38 21.19 -10.75
C GLY A 39 17.84 20.86 -10.41
N THR A 40 18.79 21.68 -10.84
CA THR A 40 20.22 21.50 -10.53
C THR A 40 20.50 21.64 -9.04
N ASP A 41 19.96 22.68 -8.39
CA ASP A 41 20.28 23.00 -7.00
C ASP A 41 19.75 21.96 -5.99
N TYR A 42 18.60 21.37 -6.30
CA TYR A 42 17.94 20.37 -5.43
C TYR A 42 18.14 18.93 -5.91
N ASP A 43 18.99 18.70 -6.92
CA ASP A 43 19.21 17.40 -7.56
C ASP A 43 17.90 16.71 -8.00
N ILE A 44 17.03 17.47 -8.67
CA ILE A 44 15.74 17.01 -9.17
C ILE A 44 15.76 17.04 -10.71
N PRO A 45 15.51 15.89 -11.37
CA PRO A 45 15.37 15.88 -12.83
C PRO A 45 14.26 16.85 -13.28
N GLU A 46 14.57 17.69 -14.26
CA GLU A 46 13.67 18.77 -14.75
C GLU A 46 12.23 18.28 -15.01
N ARG A 47 12.09 17.12 -15.67
CA ARG A 47 10.78 16.51 -15.97
C ARG A 47 9.99 16.16 -14.71
N THR A 48 10.67 15.74 -13.64
CA THR A 48 10.04 15.42 -12.36
C THR A 48 9.52 16.69 -11.69
N LEU A 49 10.35 17.73 -11.62
CA LEU A 49 9.96 19.02 -11.02
C LEU A 49 8.81 19.66 -11.81
N ARG A 50 8.90 19.66 -13.15
CA ARG A 50 7.83 20.15 -14.03
C ARG A 50 6.50 19.44 -13.80
N ARG A 51 6.51 18.11 -13.66
CA ARG A 51 5.31 17.32 -13.38
C ARG A 51 4.73 17.64 -12.00
N PHE A 52 5.58 17.90 -11.01
CA PHE A 52 5.13 18.29 -9.67
C PHE A 52 4.49 19.70 -9.67
N LEU A 53 5.11 20.66 -10.38
CA LEU A 53 4.61 22.01 -10.54
C LEU A 53 3.24 22.11 -11.23
N GLN A 54 2.85 21.10 -12.01
CA GLN A 54 1.51 21.02 -12.62
C GLN A 54 0.42 20.58 -11.63
N LYS A 55 0.81 20.05 -10.46
CA LYS A 55 -0.10 19.47 -9.47
C LYS A 55 -0.14 20.23 -8.16
N VAL A 56 0.98 20.85 -7.78
CA VAL A 56 1.10 21.64 -6.55
C VAL A 56 0.07 22.77 -6.57
N THR A 57 -0.60 23.00 -5.44
CA THR A 57 -1.59 24.08 -5.31
C THR A 57 -0.96 25.34 -4.73
N ASP A 58 -1.60 26.49 -4.91
CA ASP A 58 -1.10 27.75 -4.36
C ASP A 58 -1.06 27.70 -2.83
N GLU A 59 -2.03 27.03 -2.19
CA GLU A 59 -2.04 26.86 -0.72
C GLU A 59 -0.79 26.13 -0.22
N GLU A 60 -0.26 25.16 -0.98
CA GLU A 60 0.97 24.45 -0.63
C GLU A 60 2.21 25.34 -0.82
N LEU A 61 2.20 26.19 -1.83
CA LEU A 61 3.31 27.10 -2.14
C LEU A 61 3.44 28.20 -1.10
N TYR A 62 2.34 28.85 -0.73
CA TYR A 62 2.31 29.97 0.23
C TYR A 62 2.12 29.53 1.69
N GLY A 63 1.69 28.29 1.93
CA GLY A 63 1.49 27.76 3.27
C GLY A 63 2.79 27.57 4.06
N THR A 64 2.66 27.46 5.38
CA THR A 64 3.79 27.20 6.30
C THR A 64 4.16 25.73 6.38
N ASN A 65 3.36 24.84 5.80
CA ASN A 65 3.61 23.40 5.80
C ASN A 65 4.94 23.06 5.12
N GLU A 66 5.75 22.24 5.78
CA GLU A 66 7.03 21.76 5.23
C GLU A 66 6.86 20.61 4.24
N LEU A 67 5.72 19.90 4.33
CA LEU A 67 5.40 18.75 3.49
C LEU A 67 4.22 19.09 2.58
N PRO A 68 4.29 18.76 1.28
CA PRO A 68 3.16 18.89 0.39
C PRO A 68 2.15 17.78 0.64
N THR A 69 0.86 18.10 0.46
CA THR A 69 -0.23 17.12 0.33
C THR A 69 -0.14 16.44 -1.04
N THR A 70 0.33 17.17 -2.05
CA THR A 70 0.60 16.65 -3.39
C THR A 70 1.58 15.49 -3.34
N ALA A 71 1.14 14.33 -3.86
CA ALA A 71 1.93 13.11 -3.83
C ALA A 71 3.26 13.26 -4.58
N VAL A 72 4.37 13.02 -3.85
CA VAL A 72 5.73 12.99 -4.39
C VAL A 72 6.20 11.53 -4.51
N GLY A 73 6.86 11.22 -5.63
CA GLY A 73 7.42 9.89 -5.87
C GLY A 73 6.42 8.90 -6.49
N TYR A 74 6.63 7.61 -6.20
CA TYR A 74 5.77 6.54 -6.69
C TYR A 74 4.55 6.40 -5.79
N ILE A 75 3.36 6.48 -6.40
CA ILE A 75 2.10 6.22 -5.72
C ILE A 75 2.05 4.72 -5.34
N LYS A 76 1.43 4.41 -4.20
CA LYS A 76 1.15 3.02 -3.81
C LYS A 76 0.02 2.47 -4.68
N ASN A 77 0.30 2.16 -5.96
CA ASN A 77 -0.70 1.82 -6.99
C ASN A 77 -1.57 0.57 -6.71
N ARG A 78 -1.43 -0.10 -5.56
CA ARG A 78 -2.03 -1.41 -5.28
C ARG A 78 -2.73 -1.50 -3.92
N GLN A 79 -2.81 -0.40 -3.19
CA GLN A 79 -3.56 -0.36 -1.94
C GLN A 79 -5.00 0.00 -2.26
N VAL A 80 -5.92 -0.97 -2.09
CA VAL A 80 -7.35 -0.77 -2.36
C VAL A 80 -8.02 -0.03 -1.20
N PHE A 81 -7.62 -0.37 0.02
CA PHE A 81 -8.11 0.24 1.25
C PHE A 81 -7.13 1.31 1.76
N SER A 82 -7.63 2.36 2.41
CA SER A 82 -6.78 3.30 3.14
C SER A 82 -6.08 2.61 4.31
N ASP A 83 -5.03 3.24 4.87
CA ASP A 83 -4.32 2.68 6.02
C ASP A 83 -5.29 2.43 7.21
N ASP A 84 -6.24 3.35 7.45
CA ASP A 84 -7.28 3.20 8.48
C ASP A 84 -8.26 2.07 8.18
N GLN A 85 -8.69 1.91 6.92
CA GLN A 85 -9.57 0.82 6.51
C GLN A 85 -8.87 -0.54 6.66
N GLU A 86 -7.59 -0.63 6.28
CA GLU A 86 -6.85 -1.87 6.47
C GLU A 86 -6.70 -2.23 7.95
N LYS A 87 -6.55 -1.23 8.83
CA LYS A 87 -6.50 -1.44 10.28
C LYS A 87 -7.85 -1.96 10.83
N GLN A 88 -8.97 -1.42 10.37
CA GLN A 88 -10.30 -1.93 10.73
C GLN A 88 -10.49 -3.38 10.27
N LEU A 89 -10.01 -3.70 9.05
CA LEU A 89 -10.04 -5.04 8.51
C LEU A 89 -9.17 -6.01 9.33
N GLU A 90 -7.97 -5.60 9.72
CA GLU A 90 -7.09 -6.36 10.60
C GLU A 90 -7.76 -6.66 11.94
N GLU A 91 -8.33 -5.65 12.60
CA GLU A 91 -9.02 -5.81 13.88
C GLU A 91 -10.20 -6.78 13.79
N TYR A 92 -10.97 -6.70 12.70
CA TYR A 92 -12.06 -7.64 12.44
C TYR A 92 -11.55 -9.07 12.26
N ILE A 93 -10.47 -9.27 11.48
CA ILE A 93 -9.89 -10.60 11.25
C ILE A 93 -9.38 -11.20 12.56
N LEU A 94 -8.72 -10.42 13.42
CA LEU A 94 -8.24 -10.88 14.73
C LEU A 94 -9.41 -11.31 15.64
N LYS A 95 -10.48 -10.52 15.71
CA LYS A 95 -11.70 -10.87 16.46
C LYS A 95 -12.35 -12.14 15.92
N ALA A 96 -12.47 -12.27 14.61
CA ALA A 96 -13.05 -13.45 13.98
C ALA A 96 -12.18 -14.71 14.17
N ALA A 97 -10.86 -14.54 14.19
CA ALA A 97 -9.93 -15.65 14.39
C ALA A 97 -10.04 -16.26 15.80
N ASP A 98 -10.27 -15.42 16.82
CA ASP A 98 -10.47 -15.85 18.21
C ASP A 98 -11.75 -16.68 18.38
N VAL A 99 -12.81 -16.34 17.63
CA VAL A 99 -14.13 -16.99 17.74
C VAL A 99 -14.26 -18.25 16.88
N TYR A 100 -13.65 -18.30 15.69
CA TYR A 100 -13.95 -19.31 14.66
C TYR A 100 -12.76 -20.17 14.21
N PHE A 101 -11.74 -20.39 15.06
CA PHE A 101 -10.53 -21.17 14.74
C PHE A 101 -9.69 -20.59 13.57
N GLY A 102 -9.80 -19.29 13.32
CA GLY A 102 -9.08 -18.60 12.25
C GLY A 102 -9.83 -18.53 10.91
N LEU A 103 -9.71 -17.40 10.23
CA LEU A 103 -10.22 -17.23 8.86
C LEU A 103 -9.20 -17.76 7.84
N SER A 104 -9.68 -18.55 6.87
CA SER A 104 -8.84 -18.96 5.75
C SER A 104 -8.47 -17.76 4.86
N PRO A 105 -7.31 -17.79 4.17
CA PRO A 105 -6.94 -16.76 3.20
C PRO A 105 -8.01 -16.46 2.15
N LYS A 106 -8.77 -17.49 1.73
CA LYS A 106 -9.85 -17.34 0.75
C LYS A 106 -11.03 -16.57 1.33
N GLN A 107 -11.43 -16.86 2.58
CA GLN A 107 -12.51 -16.13 3.25
C GLN A 107 -12.16 -14.66 3.44
N ILE A 108 -10.93 -14.35 3.88
CA ILE A 108 -10.48 -12.97 4.04
C ILE A 108 -10.55 -12.22 2.70
N ARG A 109 -10.14 -12.86 1.61
CA ARG A 109 -10.19 -12.27 0.26
C ARG A 109 -11.62 -12.06 -0.25
N ILE A 110 -12.55 -12.96 0.06
CA ILE A 110 -13.98 -12.80 -0.29
C ILE A 110 -14.57 -11.63 0.51
N PHE A 111 -14.36 -11.62 1.82
CA PHE A 111 -14.82 -10.54 2.69
C PHE A 111 -14.27 -9.17 2.27
N ALA A 112 -12.98 -9.09 1.93
CA ALA A 112 -12.38 -7.88 1.42
C ALA A 112 -13.04 -7.39 0.11
N TYR A 113 -13.46 -8.29 -0.77
CA TYR A 113 -14.21 -7.91 -1.97
C TYR A 113 -15.59 -7.36 -1.61
N GLU A 114 -16.35 -8.07 -0.77
CA GLU A 114 -17.69 -7.66 -0.33
C GLU A 114 -17.66 -6.29 0.35
N TRP A 115 -16.67 -6.08 1.22
CA TRP A 115 -16.49 -4.81 1.92
C TRP A 115 -16.07 -3.67 0.98
N ALA A 116 -15.21 -3.95 0.01
CA ALA A 116 -14.86 -2.96 -1.02
C ALA A 116 -16.08 -2.54 -1.86
N VAL A 117 -16.96 -3.50 -2.19
CA VAL A 117 -18.23 -3.22 -2.88
C VAL A 117 -19.16 -2.38 -2.00
N SER A 118 -19.31 -2.71 -0.71
CA SER A 118 -20.19 -1.96 0.20
C SER A 118 -19.70 -0.52 0.41
N LEU A 119 -18.38 -0.33 0.48
CA LEU A 119 -17.76 0.99 0.61
C LEU A 119 -17.72 1.78 -0.71
N LYS A 120 -18.12 1.17 -1.84
CA LYS A 120 -18.10 1.77 -3.19
C LYS A 120 -16.71 2.33 -3.58
N ILE A 121 -15.64 1.69 -3.11
CA ILE A 121 -14.27 2.07 -3.45
C ILE A 121 -13.84 1.43 -4.77
N LYS A 122 -12.87 2.05 -5.44
CA LYS A 122 -12.32 1.50 -6.69
C LYS A 122 -11.36 0.34 -6.39
N PHE A 123 -11.60 -0.79 -7.03
CA PHE A 123 -10.75 -1.99 -6.94
C PHE A 123 -10.49 -2.59 -8.34
N PRO A 124 -9.52 -3.50 -8.51
CA PRO A 124 -9.23 -4.12 -9.80
C PRO A 124 -10.40 -4.93 -10.35
N ASP A 125 -10.65 -4.88 -11.67
CA ASP A 125 -11.79 -5.58 -12.31
C ASP A 125 -11.78 -7.09 -12.07
N SER A 126 -10.59 -7.68 -11.92
CA SER A 126 -10.43 -9.11 -11.60
C SER A 126 -11.09 -9.51 -10.28
N TRP A 127 -11.30 -8.58 -9.35
CA TRP A 127 -12.05 -8.86 -8.13
C TRP A 127 -13.54 -9.07 -8.42
N ASN A 128 -14.09 -8.32 -9.39
CA ASN A 128 -15.49 -8.44 -9.75
C ASN A 128 -15.76 -9.73 -10.54
N THR A 129 -14.84 -10.11 -11.43
CA THR A 129 -14.93 -11.38 -12.19
C THR A 129 -14.89 -12.59 -11.25
N ASN A 130 -14.00 -12.58 -10.26
CA ASN A 130 -13.80 -13.71 -9.35
C ASN A 130 -14.64 -13.63 -8.06
N LYS A 131 -15.36 -12.51 -7.85
CA LYS A 131 -16.04 -12.17 -6.59
C LYS A 131 -15.14 -12.35 -5.36
N CYS A 132 -13.86 -12.00 -5.51
CA CYS A 132 -12.82 -12.30 -4.55
C CYS A 132 -11.62 -11.40 -4.77
N ALA A 133 -11.05 -10.85 -3.69
CA ALA A 133 -9.84 -10.05 -3.77
C ALA A 133 -8.67 -10.84 -4.37
N GLY A 134 -7.72 -10.18 -5.04
CA GLY A 134 -6.58 -10.85 -5.68
C GLY A 134 -5.60 -11.49 -4.69
N GLN A 135 -4.92 -12.56 -5.10
CA GLN A 135 -3.90 -13.22 -4.27
C GLN A 135 -2.71 -12.28 -3.99
N ASP A 136 -2.31 -11.49 -4.98
CA ASP A 136 -1.27 -10.46 -4.82
C ASP A 136 -1.67 -9.45 -3.74
N TRP A 137 -2.92 -8.96 -3.77
CA TRP A 137 -3.42 -8.02 -2.76
C TRP A 137 -3.32 -8.60 -1.35
N PHE A 138 -3.80 -9.83 -1.15
CA PHE A 138 -3.74 -10.49 0.16
C PHE A 138 -2.31 -10.62 0.68
N THR A 139 -1.39 -10.99 -0.22
CA THR A 139 0.03 -11.13 0.12
C THR A 139 0.63 -9.79 0.59
N TYR A 140 0.30 -8.69 -0.07
CA TYR A 140 0.74 -7.36 0.35
C TYR A 140 0.04 -6.86 1.62
N PHE A 141 -1.24 -7.21 1.82
CA PHE A 141 -1.99 -6.92 3.03
C PHE A 141 -1.36 -7.56 4.26
N ILE A 142 -1.09 -8.87 4.22
CA ILE A 142 -0.40 -9.57 5.31
C ILE A 142 1.02 -9.02 5.54
N LYS A 143 1.72 -8.60 4.48
CA LYS A 143 3.05 -7.98 4.63
C LYS A 143 3.02 -6.65 5.39
N ARG A 144 1.96 -5.85 5.23
CA ARG A 144 1.78 -4.59 5.96
C ARG A 144 1.34 -4.84 7.40
N HIS A 145 0.54 -5.89 7.61
CA HIS A 145 -0.06 -6.25 8.90
C HIS A 145 0.56 -7.55 9.41
N ALA A 146 1.85 -7.49 9.74
CA ALA A 146 2.61 -8.67 10.19
C ALA A 146 2.06 -9.29 11.50
N GLY A 147 1.23 -8.55 12.24
CA GLY A 147 0.49 -9.05 13.40
C GLY A 147 -0.55 -10.11 13.06
N LEU A 148 -1.04 -10.15 11.82
CA LEU A 148 -1.96 -11.17 11.29
C LEU A 148 -1.28 -12.51 10.99
N SER A 149 -0.21 -12.89 11.70
CA SER A 149 0.53 -14.13 11.47
C SER A 149 -0.44 -15.32 11.39
N ILE A 150 -0.71 -15.76 10.15
CA ILE A 150 -1.54 -16.92 9.86
C ILE A 150 -0.70 -18.09 10.31
N ARG A 151 -1.01 -18.64 11.49
CA ARG A 151 -0.39 -19.86 11.98
C ARG A 151 -0.47 -20.88 10.86
N THR A 152 0.66 -21.27 10.31
CA THR A 152 0.74 -22.48 9.50
C THR A 152 0.29 -23.61 10.41
N PRO A 153 -0.75 -24.39 10.06
CA PRO A 153 -1.01 -25.62 10.79
C PRO A 153 0.26 -26.46 10.64
N GLU A 154 0.96 -26.68 11.74
CA GLU A 154 1.98 -27.73 11.78
C GLU A 154 1.27 -29.02 11.41
N ALA A 155 1.86 -29.78 10.49
CA ALA A 155 1.36 -31.09 10.16
C ALA A 155 1.42 -31.93 11.45
N THR A 156 0.28 -32.10 12.12
CA THR A 156 0.09 -33.12 13.12
C THR A 156 0.27 -34.44 12.40
N SER A 157 1.49 -34.98 12.51
CA SER A 157 1.83 -36.30 12.01
C SER A 157 0.79 -37.29 12.54
N LEU A 158 0.34 -38.15 11.62
CA LEU A 158 -0.71 -39.17 11.78
C LEU A 158 -0.39 -40.26 12.83
N ALA A 159 0.50 -39.98 13.79
CA ALA A 159 1.10 -40.93 14.71
C ALA A 159 0.31 -41.15 16.02
N ARG A 160 -0.88 -40.55 16.16
CA ARG A 160 -1.76 -40.76 17.34
C ARG A 160 -3.01 -41.60 17.08
N ALA A 161 -3.16 -42.18 15.89
CA ALA A 161 -4.30 -43.00 15.51
C ALA A 161 -3.97 -44.51 15.39
N SER A 162 -3.04 -45.03 16.18
CA SER A 162 -2.88 -46.47 16.39
C SER A 162 -3.16 -46.81 17.85
N ILE A 163 -4.42 -46.72 18.26
CA ILE A 163 -4.92 -47.53 19.37
C ILE A 163 -5.12 -48.94 18.80
N SER A 164 -4.10 -49.78 18.94
CA SER A 164 -4.24 -51.23 18.77
C SER A 164 -5.01 -51.76 19.98
N THR A 165 -6.29 -52.07 19.79
CA THR A 165 -7.01 -53.01 20.66
C THR A 165 -6.68 -54.41 20.18
N VAL A 166 -5.90 -55.15 20.99
CA VAL A 166 -5.88 -56.62 21.00
C VAL A 166 -6.80 -57.06 22.14
#